data_AF-A0A6G0Y620-F1
#
_entry.id   AF-A0A6G0Y620-F1
#
_cell.length_a   1.000
_cell.length_b   1.000
_cell.length_c   1.000
_cell.angle_alpha   90.00
_cell.angle_beta   90.00
_cell.angle_gamma   90.00
#
_symmetry.space_group_name_H-M   'P 1'
#
loop_
_entity.id
_entity.type
_entity.pdbx_description
1 polymer ?
#
loop_
_entity_poly.entity_id
_entity_poly.type
_entity_poly.pdbx_seq_one_letter_code
_entity_poly.pdbx_strand_id
1 'polypeptide(L)'
;MFDHDKLRINMRQKNDVTHKKILGNLRGGTITEEDTEKFKLCDYIQSLRAKEPVVIVPTNEMCDTLNQAMLARNNNEEIELIAQDHVDSAIEYQRKQAHKKLQVDNDASMTAGLSRVIKIKKNARVKIRRNIDTSLGLVNGTLCVVDSVIRLVTREIEKINFPLILSYAITVHKNQGISLETVVVDAGLYNFAHGQLYVALSRVTTLEGLHLINYDPLSVTADKRAIVQYNDLRERYRPDLLPYALPIHRKRDKNYVEQRWMVLRQILDVQESNDPLDDLANIRGLRTDQFSSFANVTLQLLVLNKTLRGQLRKLSNEHILKVIPIYWDE
;
A
#
# COMPACT_ATOMS: atom_id res chain seq x y z
N MET A 1 -34.71 -17.35 10.62
CA MET A 1 -34.41 -17.72 9.22
C MET A 1 -33.61 -16.56 8.65
N PHE A 2 -32.35 -16.77 8.25
CA PHE A 2 -31.55 -15.71 7.63
C PHE A 2 -31.68 -15.87 6.12
N ASP A 3 -32.18 -14.85 5.44
CA ASP A 3 -32.22 -14.81 3.98
C ASP A 3 -30.85 -14.37 3.42
N HIS A 4 -30.44 -14.98 2.32
CA HIS A 4 -29.14 -14.75 1.69
C HIS A 4 -29.31 -14.04 0.35
N ASP A 5 -29.01 -12.75 0.32
CA ASP A 5 -28.96 -11.96 -0.92
C ASP A 5 -27.51 -11.75 -1.37
N LYS A 6 -27.21 -12.19 -2.59
CA LYS A 6 -25.87 -12.06 -3.19
C LYS A 6 -25.86 -11.07 -4.34
N LEU A 7 -25.16 -9.95 -4.13
CA LEU A 7 -24.86 -8.98 -5.18
C LEU A 7 -23.91 -9.60 -6.22
N ARG A 8 -24.23 -9.44 -7.50
CA ARG A 8 -23.51 -10.08 -8.63
C ARG A 8 -22.72 -9.10 -9.48
N ILE A 9 -23.15 -7.84 -9.48
CA ILE A 9 -22.57 -6.81 -10.34
C ILE A 9 -21.47 -6.11 -9.55
N ASN A 10 -20.23 -6.31 -9.99
CA ASN A 10 -19.12 -5.49 -9.53
C ASN A 10 -19.13 -4.19 -10.32
N MET A 11 -19.58 -3.11 -9.68
CA MET A 11 -19.66 -1.79 -10.29
C MET A 11 -18.29 -1.12 -10.48
N ARG A 12 -17.27 -1.54 -9.72
CA ARG A 12 -15.94 -0.91 -9.73
C ARG A 12 -15.13 -1.30 -10.96
N GLN A 13 -15.11 -2.60 -11.29
CA GLN A 13 -14.41 -3.14 -12.47
C GLN A 13 -15.37 -3.43 -13.64
N LYS A 14 -16.51 -2.72 -13.72
CA LYS A 14 -17.58 -3.05 -14.68
C LYS A 14 -17.14 -3.01 -16.15
N ASN A 15 -16.17 -2.17 -16.48
CA ASN A 15 -15.67 -1.96 -17.84
C ASN A 15 -14.46 -2.83 -18.19
N ASP A 16 -13.93 -3.61 -17.24
CA ASP A 16 -12.73 -4.44 -17.43
C ASP A 16 -13.05 -5.90 -17.08
N VAL A 17 -13.50 -6.64 -18.08
CA VAL A 17 -13.93 -8.05 -17.94
C VAL A 17 -12.75 -8.94 -17.53
N THR A 18 -11.56 -8.66 -18.06
CA THR A 18 -10.33 -9.38 -17.76
C THR A 18 -9.95 -9.21 -16.29
N HIS A 19 -9.91 -7.97 -15.80
CA HIS A 19 -9.63 -7.69 -14.40
C HIS A 19 -10.65 -8.34 -13.47
N LYS A 20 -11.94 -8.28 -13.84
CA LYS A 20 -13.02 -8.92 -13.08
C LYS A 20 -12.84 -10.45 -13.00
N LYS A 21 -12.40 -11.10 -14.08
CA LYS A 21 -12.08 -12.55 -14.10
C LYS A 21 -10.95 -12.87 -13.13
N ILE A 22 -9.83 -12.15 -13.24
CA ILE A 22 -8.65 -12.34 -12.38
C ILE A 22 -9.02 -12.15 -10.90
N LEU A 23 -9.76 -11.09 -10.56
CA LEU A 23 -10.24 -10.86 -9.19
C LEU A 23 -11.16 -11.98 -8.69
N GLY A 24 -11.95 -12.60 -9.58
CA GLY A 24 -12.77 -13.76 -9.26
C GLY A 24 -11.95 -14.98 -8.87
N ASN A 25 -10.91 -15.27 -9.66
CA ASN A 25 -9.98 -16.39 -9.41
C ASN A 25 -9.16 -16.15 -8.14
N LEU A 26 -8.69 -14.92 -7.95
CA LEU A 26 -7.95 -14.47 -6.77
C LEU A 26 -8.79 -14.59 -5.49
N ARG A 27 -10.08 -14.23 -5.54
CA ARG A 27 -11.03 -14.41 -4.42
C ARG A 27 -11.18 -15.88 -4.02
N GLY A 28 -11.12 -16.79 -4.98
CA GLY A 28 -11.17 -18.24 -4.76
C GLY A 28 -9.83 -18.87 -4.35
N GLY A 29 -8.72 -18.12 -4.45
CA GLY A 29 -7.37 -18.69 -4.27
C GLY A 29 -6.95 -19.61 -5.42
N THR A 30 -7.46 -19.37 -6.63
CA THR A 30 -7.36 -20.27 -7.80
C THR A 30 -6.73 -19.57 -9.00
N ILE A 31 -5.76 -18.68 -8.76
CA ILE A 31 -5.10 -17.95 -9.84
C ILE A 31 -4.31 -18.90 -10.74
N THR A 32 -4.44 -18.69 -12.05
CA THR A 32 -3.73 -19.47 -13.08
C THR A 32 -2.43 -18.79 -13.50
N GLU A 33 -1.58 -19.50 -14.25
CA GLU A 33 -0.39 -18.92 -14.88
C GLU A 33 -0.80 -17.84 -15.89
N GLU A 34 -1.82 -18.09 -16.73
CA GLU A 34 -2.40 -17.12 -17.68
C GLU A 34 -2.89 -15.84 -16.98
N ASP A 35 -3.47 -15.96 -15.78
CA ASP A 35 -3.88 -14.79 -14.99
C ASP A 35 -2.67 -14.01 -14.46
N THR A 36 -1.59 -14.72 -14.12
CA THR A 36 -0.35 -14.14 -13.59
C THR A 36 0.42 -13.38 -14.67
N GLU A 37 0.48 -13.92 -15.89
CA GLU A 37 1.11 -13.27 -17.05
C GLU A 37 0.46 -11.93 -17.40
N LYS A 38 -0.83 -11.78 -17.09
CA LYS A 38 -1.57 -10.53 -17.32
C LYS A 38 -1.29 -9.46 -16.27
N PHE A 39 -0.68 -9.80 -15.14
CA PHE A 39 -0.23 -8.78 -14.20
C PHE A 39 0.96 -8.05 -14.78
N LYS A 40 0.83 -6.72 -14.87
CA LYS A 40 1.97 -5.87 -15.15
C LYS A 40 2.86 -5.87 -13.91
N LEU A 41 4.00 -6.57 -13.99
CA LEU A 41 5.09 -6.30 -13.07
C LEU A 41 5.43 -4.82 -13.20
N CYS A 42 5.55 -4.14 -12.07
CA CYS A 42 5.68 -2.70 -12.07
C CYS A 42 6.96 -2.27 -12.80
N ASP A 43 6.83 -1.75 -14.03
CA ASP A 43 7.81 -0.83 -14.59
C ASP A 43 7.62 0.53 -13.90
N TYR A 44 8.07 0.57 -12.64
CA TYR A 44 7.84 1.71 -11.75
C TYR A 44 8.35 3.01 -12.36
N ILE A 45 9.38 2.94 -13.20
CA ILE A 45 9.96 4.09 -13.90
C ILE A 45 8.96 4.72 -14.87
N GLN A 46 8.15 3.93 -15.58
CA GLN A 46 7.13 4.43 -16.49
C GLN A 46 5.88 4.90 -15.71
N SER A 47 5.50 4.19 -14.64
CA SER A 47 4.37 4.57 -13.78
C SER A 47 4.57 5.93 -13.07
N LEU A 48 5.80 6.24 -12.64
CA LEU A 48 6.16 7.52 -12.03
C LEU A 48 6.06 8.71 -13.00
N ARG A 49 6.12 8.48 -14.32
CA ARG A 49 6.14 9.55 -15.32
C ARG A 49 4.75 10.11 -15.61
N ALA A 50 3.68 9.34 -15.40
CA ALA A 50 2.33 9.72 -15.81
C ALA A 50 1.49 10.32 -14.65
N LYS A 51 1.50 9.68 -13.47
CA LYS A 51 0.84 10.13 -12.22
C LYS A 51 1.55 9.45 -11.06
N GLU A 52 1.95 10.14 -9.99
CA GLU A 52 2.55 9.46 -8.82
C GLU A 52 1.53 8.48 -8.21
N PRO A 53 1.68 7.15 -8.37
CA PRO A 53 0.68 6.20 -7.93
C PRO A 53 0.68 6.11 -6.41
N VAL A 54 -0.43 5.67 -5.83
CA VAL A 54 -0.45 5.32 -4.40
C VAL A 54 0.07 3.90 -4.25
N VAL A 55 0.92 3.68 -3.24
CA VAL A 55 1.46 2.36 -2.94
C VAL A 55 0.62 1.67 -1.88
N ILE A 56 0.17 0.45 -2.14
CA ILE A 56 -0.55 -0.39 -1.18
C ILE A 56 0.44 -1.41 -0.62
N VAL A 57 0.60 -1.41 0.71
CA VAL A 57 1.51 -2.31 1.42
C VAL A 57 0.78 -3.14 2.48
N PRO A 58 1.29 -4.32 2.85
CA PRO A 58 0.60 -5.23 3.77
C PRO A 58 0.60 -4.74 5.22
N THR A 59 1.69 -4.12 5.71
CA THR A 59 1.85 -3.76 7.14
C THR A 59 1.91 -2.25 7.38
N ASN A 60 1.57 -1.81 8.59
CA ASN A 60 1.70 -0.39 8.99
C ASN A 60 3.17 0.05 9.00
N GLU A 61 4.10 -0.81 9.45
CA GLU A 61 5.53 -0.50 9.48
C GLU A 61 6.08 -0.14 8.09
N MET A 62 5.73 -0.92 7.06
CA MET A 62 6.11 -0.63 5.67
C MET A 62 5.47 0.68 5.18
N CYS A 63 4.21 0.90 5.55
CA CYS A 63 3.47 2.10 5.19
C CYS A 63 4.14 3.36 5.78
N ASP A 64 4.50 3.31 7.06
CA ASP A 64 5.11 4.43 7.77
C ASP A 64 6.52 4.70 7.26
N THR A 65 7.32 3.65 7.06
CA THR A 65 8.66 3.74 6.45
C THR A 65 8.62 4.42 5.08
N LEU A 66 7.74 3.97 4.20
CA LEU A 66 7.63 4.52 2.85
C LEU A 66 7.08 5.96 2.86
N ASN A 67 6.10 6.26 3.71
CA ASN A 67 5.57 7.62 3.84
C ASN A 67 6.63 8.60 4.35
N GLN A 68 7.41 8.21 5.36
CA GLN A 68 8.50 9.02 5.91
C GLN A 68 9.59 9.26 4.86
N ALA A 69 10.01 8.21 4.15
CA ALA A 69 10.94 8.29 3.04
C ALA A 69 10.49 9.27 1.93
N MET A 70 9.22 9.17 1.53
CA MET A 70 8.66 10.05 0.50
C MET A 70 8.54 11.51 0.96
N LEU A 71 8.24 11.74 2.23
CA LEU A 71 8.25 13.08 2.82
C LEU A 71 9.68 13.64 2.94
N ALA A 72 10.66 12.84 3.32
CA ALA A 72 12.06 13.25 3.42
C ALA A 72 12.62 13.68 2.06
N ARG A 73 12.22 13.00 0.97
CA ARG A 73 12.57 13.34 -0.42
C ARG A 73 12.07 14.72 -0.87
N ASN A 74 11.05 15.25 -0.20
CA ASN A 74 10.48 16.53 -0.54
C ASN A 74 11.35 17.66 0.02
N ASN A 75 11.90 18.51 -0.88
CA ASN A 75 12.80 19.60 -0.54
C ASN A 75 12.10 20.84 0.05
N ASN A 76 10.77 20.83 0.15
CA ASN A 76 10.04 21.91 0.81
C ASN A 76 10.27 21.89 2.33
N GLU A 77 10.06 23.05 2.95
CA GLU A 77 10.13 23.23 4.40
C GLU A 77 9.21 22.25 5.15
N GLU A 78 9.77 21.60 6.17
CA GLU A 78 9.03 20.69 7.05
C GLU A 78 8.33 21.48 8.14
N ILE A 79 7.04 21.20 8.30
CA ILE A 79 6.19 21.80 9.32
C ILE A 79 5.74 20.68 10.25
N GLU A 80 5.96 20.87 11.55
CA GLU A 80 5.50 19.96 12.59
C GLU A 80 4.19 20.45 13.19
N LEU A 81 3.14 19.65 13.04
CA LEU A 81 1.85 19.85 13.68
C LEU A 81 1.80 18.99 14.94
N ILE A 82 1.82 19.63 16.10
CA ILE A 82 1.78 18.95 17.41
C ILE A 82 0.35 18.95 17.93
N ALA A 83 -0.19 17.76 18.18
CA ALA A 83 -1.50 17.58 18.78
C ALA A 83 -1.53 18.13 20.20
N GLN A 84 -2.62 18.81 20.55
CA GLN A 84 -2.91 19.26 21.90
C GLN A 84 -4.10 18.49 22.45
N ASP A 85 -3.83 17.67 23.47
CA ASP A 85 -4.86 16.91 24.17
C ASP A 85 -5.54 17.79 25.22
N HIS A 86 -6.86 17.79 25.23
CA HIS A 86 -7.66 18.50 26.23
C HIS A 86 -8.41 17.48 27.09
N VAL A 87 -8.21 17.55 28.41
CA VAL A 87 -8.95 16.72 29.37
C VAL A 87 -10.14 17.51 29.89
N ASP A 88 -11.33 17.13 29.46
CA ASP A 88 -12.58 17.69 29.96
C ASP A 88 -13.06 16.91 31.19
N SER A 89 -12.60 17.30 32.37
CA SER A 89 -13.10 16.77 33.65
C SER A 89 -13.12 17.88 34.70
N ALA A 90 -14.26 18.04 35.37
CA ALA A 90 -14.38 18.97 36.48
C ALA A 90 -13.46 18.60 37.66
N ILE A 91 -13.08 17.32 37.80
CA ILE A 91 -12.37 16.78 38.96
C ILE A 91 -10.85 16.82 38.74
N GLU A 92 -10.13 17.55 39.61
CA GLU A 92 -8.67 17.78 39.48
C GLU A 92 -7.84 16.48 39.55
N TYR A 93 -8.20 15.55 40.43
CA TYR A 93 -7.54 14.25 40.54
C TYR A 93 -7.62 13.45 39.22
N GLN A 94 -8.78 13.47 38.58
CA GLN A 94 -8.99 12.80 37.29
C GLN A 94 -8.20 13.51 36.18
N ARG A 95 -8.11 14.84 36.20
CA ARG A 95 -7.22 15.59 35.29
C ARG A 95 -5.76 15.19 35.47
N LYS A 96 -5.25 15.13 36.70
CA LYS A 96 -3.85 14.72 36.98
C LYS A 96 -3.58 13.28 36.55
N GLN A 97 -4.50 12.36 36.82
CA GLN A 97 -4.44 10.96 36.36
C GLN A 97 -4.41 10.87 34.82
N ALA A 98 -5.29 11.60 34.13
CA ALA A 98 -5.38 11.61 32.68
C ALA A 98 -4.12 12.20 32.02
N HIS A 99 -3.60 13.32 32.51
CA HIS A 99 -2.36 13.92 32.00
C HIS A 99 -1.15 13.00 32.18
N LYS A 100 -1.09 12.23 33.28
CA LYS A 100 -0.03 11.24 33.50
C LYS A 100 -0.08 10.10 32.48
N LYS A 101 -1.28 9.67 32.05
CA LYS A 101 -1.44 8.66 30.99
C LYS A 101 -1.13 9.23 29.59
N LEU A 102 -1.57 10.45 29.30
CA LEU A 102 -1.35 11.13 28.01
C LEU A 102 0.13 11.44 27.70
N GLN A 103 0.99 11.50 28.71
CA GLN A 103 2.44 11.70 28.53
C GLN A 103 3.19 10.40 28.19
N VAL A 104 2.60 9.24 28.47
CA VAL A 104 3.26 7.94 28.37
C VAL A 104 2.85 7.19 27.11
N ASP A 105 1.61 7.39 26.64
CA ASP A 105 1.09 6.70 25.46
C ASP A 105 1.28 7.51 24.17
N ASN A 106 2.23 7.09 23.35
CA ASN A 106 2.35 7.51 21.94
C ASN A 106 1.64 6.52 20.98
N ASP A 107 0.83 5.60 21.52
CA ASP A 107 0.15 4.60 20.70
C ASP A 107 -0.99 5.23 19.88
N ALA A 108 -0.73 5.39 18.58
CA ALA A 108 -1.71 5.88 17.63
C ALA A 108 -2.96 4.98 17.55
N SER A 109 -2.92 3.73 17.99
CA SER A 109 -4.09 2.84 18.04
C SER A 109 -5.21 3.42 18.92
N MET A 110 -4.86 4.14 19.98
CA MET A 110 -5.78 4.74 20.95
C MET A 110 -6.33 6.10 20.49
N THR A 111 -5.75 6.71 19.45
CA THR A 111 -6.13 8.03 18.92
C THR A 111 -6.82 7.94 17.56
N ALA A 112 -7.48 6.81 17.26
CA ALA A 112 -8.05 6.50 15.94
C ALA A 112 -7.01 6.51 14.80
N GLY A 113 -5.75 6.21 15.11
CA GLY A 113 -4.63 6.18 14.17
C GLY A 113 -4.08 7.55 13.81
N LEU A 114 -4.18 8.54 14.70
CA LEU A 114 -3.62 9.87 14.52
C LEU A 114 -2.36 10.03 15.37
N SER A 115 -1.24 10.37 14.74
CA SER A 115 0.00 10.61 15.44
C SER A 115 -0.07 11.90 16.25
N ARG A 116 0.57 11.90 17.43
CA ARG A 116 0.75 13.11 18.27
C ARG A 116 1.48 14.22 17.52
N VAL A 117 2.44 13.86 16.68
CA VAL A 117 3.16 14.80 15.81
C VAL A 117 2.94 14.38 14.37
N ILE A 118 2.43 15.29 13.55
CA ILE A 118 2.26 15.11 12.12
C ILE A 118 3.27 16.02 11.42
N LYS A 119 4.25 15.42 10.76
CA LYS A 119 5.20 16.12 9.90
C LYS A 119 4.59 16.28 8.51
N ILE A 120 4.58 17.50 7.99
CA ILE A 120 3.97 17.82 6.71
C ILE A 120 4.84 18.81 5.92
N LYS A 121 4.76 18.75 4.60
CA LYS A 121 5.48 19.63 3.68
C LYS A 121 4.53 20.10 2.59
N LYS A 122 4.81 21.24 1.95
CA LYS A 122 4.13 21.62 0.70
C LYS A 122 4.28 20.49 -0.32
N ASN A 123 3.20 20.20 -1.06
CA ASN A 123 3.05 19.07 -1.98
C ASN A 123 3.07 17.68 -1.30
N ALA A 124 2.96 17.59 0.03
CA ALA A 124 2.81 16.31 0.70
C ALA A 124 1.46 15.67 0.35
N ARG A 125 1.45 14.36 0.13
CA ARG A 125 0.21 13.59 -0.07
C ARG A 125 -0.33 13.17 1.27
N VAL A 126 -1.59 13.49 1.52
CA VAL A 126 -2.27 13.18 2.78
C VAL A 126 -3.63 12.54 2.53
N LYS A 127 -4.12 11.80 3.51
CA LYS A 127 -5.45 11.22 3.54
C LYS A 127 -6.24 11.73 4.74
N ILE A 128 -7.49 12.08 4.50
CA ILE A 128 -8.45 12.41 5.54
C ILE A 128 -8.84 11.13 6.30
N ARG A 129 -8.82 11.17 7.63
CA ARG A 129 -9.11 10.03 8.52
C ARG A 129 -10.46 10.10 9.21
N ARG A 130 -11.15 11.24 9.15
CA ARG A 130 -12.47 11.44 9.75
C ARG A 130 -13.32 12.27 8.81
N ASN A 131 -14.63 12.08 8.86
CA ASN A 131 -15.55 12.92 8.08
C ASN A 131 -15.47 14.35 8.63
N ILE A 132 -15.11 15.29 7.77
CA ILE A 132 -15.09 16.72 8.05
C ILE A 132 -16.36 17.33 7.47
N ASP A 133 -16.58 17.11 6.16
CA ASP A 133 -17.74 17.61 5.45
C ASP A 133 -18.10 16.66 4.31
N THR A 134 -19.27 16.02 4.39
CA THR A 134 -19.77 15.09 3.38
C THR A 134 -20.24 15.80 2.11
N SER A 135 -20.69 17.06 2.20
CA SER A 135 -21.17 17.83 1.05
C SER A 135 -20.02 18.22 0.12
N LEU A 136 -18.83 18.45 0.69
CA LEU A 136 -17.60 18.76 -0.03
C LEU A 136 -16.76 17.53 -0.37
N GLY A 137 -17.22 16.32 -0.01
CA GLY A 137 -16.46 15.07 -0.22
C GLY A 137 -15.22 14.94 0.68
N LEU A 138 -15.13 15.73 1.76
CA LEU A 138 -14.07 15.67 2.77
C LEU A 138 -14.38 14.56 3.79
N VAL A 139 -14.39 13.33 3.31
CA VAL A 139 -14.75 12.13 4.06
C VAL A 139 -13.53 11.27 4.37
N ASN A 140 -13.66 10.33 5.30
CA ASN A 140 -12.60 9.37 5.59
C ASN A 140 -12.20 8.60 4.32
N GLY A 141 -10.91 8.66 3.98
CA GLY A 141 -10.36 8.03 2.79
C GLY A 141 -10.05 8.99 1.65
N THR A 142 -10.54 10.24 1.69
CA THR A 142 -10.23 11.24 0.67
C THR A 142 -8.73 11.53 0.64
N LEU A 143 -8.13 11.39 -0.55
CA LEU A 143 -6.72 11.68 -0.81
C LEU A 143 -6.57 13.13 -1.25
N CYS A 144 -5.63 13.84 -0.66
CA CYS A 144 -5.36 15.25 -0.90
C CYS A 144 -3.86 15.50 -1.10
N VAL A 145 -3.54 16.65 -1.70
CA VAL A 145 -2.19 17.20 -1.76
C VAL A 145 -2.18 18.50 -0.98
N VAL A 146 -1.15 18.69 -0.17
CA VAL A 146 -0.98 19.91 0.63
C VAL A 146 -0.52 21.03 -0.28
N ASP A 147 -1.39 22.00 -0.54
CA ASP A 147 -1.03 23.18 -1.33
C ASP A 147 -0.19 24.17 -0.53
N SER A 148 -0.65 24.52 0.67
CA SER A 148 -0.01 25.48 1.57
C SER A 148 -0.42 25.21 3.02
N VAL A 149 0.40 25.70 3.95
CA VAL A 149 0.10 25.66 5.39
C VAL A 149 0.14 27.09 5.90
N ILE A 150 -1.01 27.59 6.33
CA ILE A 150 -1.16 28.97 6.82
C ILE A 150 -1.44 28.90 8.31
N ARG A 151 -0.58 29.52 9.11
CA ARG A 151 -0.79 29.66 10.56
C ARG A 151 -1.62 30.91 10.81
N LEU A 152 -2.92 30.72 11.03
CA LEU A 152 -3.80 31.81 11.45
C LEU A 152 -3.51 32.14 12.92
N VAL A 153 -3.19 33.41 13.19
CA VAL A 153 -3.09 33.93 14.56
C VAL A 153 -4.47 34.51 14.90
N THR A 154 -5.41 33.65 15.25
CA THR A 154 -6.72 34.08 15.77
C THR A 154 -6.62 34.30 17.27
N ARG A 155 -7.27 35.36 17.79
CA ARG A 155 -7.43 35.59 19.24
C ARG A 155 -8.44 34.62 19.88
N GLU A 156 -9.23 33.95 19.05
CA GLU A 156 -10.12 32.87 19.43
C GLU A 156 -9.42 31.53 19.14
N ILE A 157 -9.36 30.66 20.16
CA ILE A 157 -8.80 29.32 20.03
C ILE A 157 -9.81 28.48 19.24
N GLU A 158 -9.75 28.55 17.91
CA GLU A 158 -10.41 27.54 17.09
C GLU A 158 -9.60 26.24 17.20
N LYS A 159 -10.23 25.22 17.76
CA LYS A 159 -9.64 23.89 17.90
C LYS A 159 -9.52 23.25 16.52
N ILE A 160 -8.39 23.45 15.85
CA ILE A 160 -8.15 22.84 14.54
C ILE A 160 -7.77 21.37 14.75
N ASN A 161 -8.70 20.47 14.50
CA ASN A 161 -8.41 19.04 14.39
C ASN A 161 -7.95 18.77 12.96
N PHE A 162 -6.69 18.35 12.77
CA PHE A 162 -6.18 17.90 11.48
C PHE A 162 -6.28 16.36 11.41
N PRO A 163 -7.40 15.75 10.96
CA PRO A 163 -7.49 14.30 10.83
C PRO A 163 -6.74 13.84 9.57
N LEU A 164 -5.46 14.20 9.46
CA LEU A 164 -4.62 13.95 8.29
C LEU A 164 -3.55 12.91 8.63
N ILE A 165 -3.28 12.03 7.68
CA ILE A 165 -2.11 11.14 7.71
C ILE A 165 -1.41 11.19 6.35
N LEU A 166 -0.11 10.95 6.32
CA LEU A 166 0.61 10.79 5.04
C LEU A 166 0.03 9.61 4.24
N SER A 167 0.01 9.75 2.92
CA SER A 167 -0.66 8.79 2.03
C SER A 167 0.05 8.57 0.69
N TYR A 168 1.38 8.61 0.68
CA TYR A 168 2.15 8.05 -0.44
C TYR A 168 2.00 6.53 -0.48
N ALA A 169 1.99 5.92 0.72
CA ALA A 169 1.67 4.54 0.97
C ALA A 169 0.46 4.42 1.90
N ILE A 170 -0.30 3.34 1.73
CA ILE A 170 -1.50 3.03 2.51
C ILE A 170 -1.57 1.51 2.73
N THR A 171 -2.09 1.07 3.88
CA THR A 171 -2.27 -0.36 4.14
C THR A 171 -3.56 -0.91 3.57
N VAL A 172 -3.58 -2.20 3.21
CA VAL A 172 -4.75 -2.89 2.63
C VAL A 172 -6.04 -2.64 3.42
N HIS A 173 -5.97 -2.74 4.75
CA HIS A 173 -7.13 -2.58 5.64
C HIS A 173 -7.61 -1.13 5.77
N LYS A 174 -6.74 -0.13 5.58
CA LYS A 174 -7.10 1.29 5.74
C LYS A 174 -7.81 1.89 4.50
N ASN A 175 -8.04 1.10 3.45
CA ASN A 175 -8.63 1.57 2.18
C ASN A 175 -9.94 0.89 1.79
N GLN A 176 -10.66 0.31 2.75
CA GLN A 176 -11.91 -0.37 2.45
C GLN A 176 -12.98 0.62 1.97
N GLY A 177 -13.16 0.69 0.64
CA GLY A 177 -14.19 1.48 -0.04
C GLY A 177 -13.66 2.44 -1.11
N ILE A 178 -12.37 2.76 -1.09
CA ILE A 178 -11.76 3.72 -2.02
C ILE A 178 -11.50 3.04 -3.37
N SER A 179 -11.76 3.76 -4.47
CA SER A 179 -11.39 3.35 -5.83
C SER A 179 -10.24 4.23 -6.32
N LEU A 180 -9.19 3.61 -6.86
CA LEU A 180 -7.97 4.29 -7.32
C LEU A 180 -7.77 4.05 -8.82
N GLU A 181 -7.25 5.04 -9.54
CA GLU A 181 -6.97 4.93 -10.99
C GLU A 181 -5.69 4.15 -11.27
N THR A 182 -4.62 4.44 -10.52
CA THR A 182 -3.31 3.79 -10.68
C THR A 182 -2.74 3.49 -9.31
N VAL A 183 -2.34 2.23 -9.10
CA VAL A 183 -1.81 1.74 -7.82
C VAL A 183 -0.61 0.84 -8.04
N VAL A 184 0.30 0.89 -7.08
CA VAL A 184 1.37 -0.09 -6.96
C VAL A 184 1.07 -0.94 -5.73
N VAL A 185 0.97 -2.26 -5.88
CA VAL A 185 0.64 -3.16 -4.77
C VAL A 185 1.82 -4.06 -4.46
N ASP A 186 2.23 -4.06 -3.19
CA ASP A 186 3.14 -5.06 -2.67
C ASP A 186 2.40 -6.39 -2.51
N ALA A 187 2.70 -7.30 -3.44
CA ALA A 187 2.08 -8.61 -3.58
C ALA A 187 3.00 -9.74 -3.10
N GLY A 188 3.90 -9.41 -2.18
CA GLY A 188 4.81 -10.34 -1.52
C GLY A 188 4.17 -11.27 -0.49
N LEU A 189 5.03 -12.04 0.19
CA LEU A 189 4.64 -13.03 1.20
C LEU A 189 4.30 -12.40 2.56
N TYR A 190 4.51 -11.10 2.74
CA TYR A 190 4.09 -10.36 3.93
C TYR A 190 2.56 -10.23 4.09
N ASN A 191 1.78 -10.74 3.14
CA ASN A 191 0.33 -10.91 3.30
C ASN A 191 0.04 -11.94 4.40
N PHE A 192 -0.35 -11.46 5.57
CA PHE A 192 -0.54 -12.27 6.78
C PHE A 192 -1.96 -12.83 6.93
N ALA A 193 -2.90 -12.38 6.10
CA ALA A 193 -4.31 -12.79 6.17
C ALA A 193 -4.84 -13.31 4.83
N HIS A 194 -5.71 -14.32 4.90
CA HIS A 194 -6.43 -14.82 3.73
C HIS A 194 -7.23 -13.72 3.04
N GLY A 195 -7.12 -13.65 1.72
CA GLY A 195 -7.81 -12.65 0.91
C GLY A 195 -7.23 -11.23 0.99
N GLN A 196 -6.14 -10.98 1.72
CA GLN A 196 -5.54 -9.65 1.82
C GLN A 196 -5.11 -9.11 0.44
N LEU A 197 -4.44 -9.93 -0.37
CA LEU A 197 -4.07 -9.54 -1.74
C LEU A 197 -5.29 -9.24 -2.60
N TYR A 198 -6.36 -10.05 -2.49
CA TYR A 198 -7.62 -9.79 -3.17
C TYR A 198 -8.20 -8.42 -2.79
N VAL A 199 -8.18 -8.07 -1.51
CA VAL A 199 -8.66 -6.78 -1.04
C VAL A 199 -7.81 -5.63 -1.61
N ALA A 200 -6.50 -5.80 -1.73
CA ALA A 200 -5.59 -4.82 -2.31
C ALA A 200 -5.83 -4.60 -3.82
N LEU A 201 -5.86 -5.68 -4.60
CA LEU A 201 -6.04 -5.63 -6.06
C LEU A 201 -7.46 -5.15 -6.43
N SER A 202 -8.47 -5.45 -5.62
CA SER A 202 -9.84 -5.00 -5.88
C SER A 202 -10.07 -3.47 -5.77
N ARG A 203 -9.03 -2.70 -5.38
CA ARG A 203 -9.09 -1.22 -5.22
C ARG A 203 -8.94 -0.46 -6.53
N VAL A 204 -8.28 -1.04 -7.52
CA VAL A 204 -8.06 -0.37 -8.81
C VAL A 204 -9.20 -0.67 -9.77
N THR A 205 -9.55 0.29 -10.62
CA THR A 205 -10.69 0.17 -11.54
C THR A 205 -10.35 -0.66 -12.78
N THR A 206 -9.11 -0.58 -13.27
CA THR A 206 -8.63 -1.27 -14.48
C THR A 206 -7.36 -2.07 -14.19
N LEU A 207 -7.13 -3.14 -14.96
CA LEU A 207 -5.89 -3.90 -14.91
C LEU A 207 -4.69 -3.05 -15.37
N GLU A 208 -4.93 -2.11 -16.28
CA GLU A 208 -3.88 -1.21 -16.77
C GLU A 208 -3.28 -0.33 -15.67
N GLY A 209 -4.11 0.13 -14.73
CA GLY A 209 -3.66 0.91 -13.58
C GLY A 209 -3.11 0.06 -12.43
N LEU A 210 -3.12 -1.27 -12.54
CA LEU A 210 -2.61 -2.18 -11.53
C LEU A 210 -1.14 -2.50 -11.82
N HIS A 211 -0.27 -2.15 -10.88
CA HIS A 211 1.13 -2.55 -10.92
C HIS A 211 1.46 -3.38 -9.69
N LEU A 212 2.14 -4.51 -9.87
CA LEU A 212 2.55 -5.37 -8.77
C LEU A 212 4.06 -5.28 -8.52
N ILE A 213 4.43 -5.33 -7.25
CA ILE A 213 5.82 -5.45 -6.78
C ILE A 213 5.89 -6.68 -5.88
N ASN A 214 7.03 -7.37 -5.88
CA ASN A 214 7.26 -8.61 -5.12
C ASN A 214 6.18 -9.69 -5.31
N TYR A 215 5.48 -9.73 -6.45
CA TYR A 215 4.40 -10.71 -6.63
C TYR A 215 4.91 -12.13 -6.40
N ASP A 216 4.31 -12.79 -5.41
CA ASP A 216 4.53 -14.19 -5.13
C ASP A 216 3.19 -14.93 -5.32
N PRO A 217 3.12 -15.93 -6.21
CA PRO A 217 1.91 -16.75 -6.38
C PRO A 217 1.40 -17.42 -5.09
N LEU A 218 2.26 -17.64 -4.09
CA LEU A 218 1.91 -18.18 -2.77
C LEU A 218 1.13 -17.17 -1.90
N SER A 219 1.23 -15.87 -2.19
CA SER A 219 0.46 -14.83 -1.49
C SER A 219 -1.05 -14.89 -1.80
N VAL A 220 -1.42 -15.59 -2.88
CA VAL A 220 -2.80 -15.81 -3.28
C VAL A 220 -3.43 -16.87 -2.41
N THR A 221 -4.09 -16.43 -1.33
CA THR A 221 -4.72 -17.34 -0.37
C THR A 221 -6.18 -16.99 -0.13
N ALA A 222 -6.99 -18.02 0.07
CA ALA A 222 -8.39 -17.92 0.45
C ALA A 222 -8.66 -18.85 1.65
N ASP A 223 -9.54 -18.42 2.55
CA ASP A 223 -9.92 -19.23 3.71
C ASP A 223 -10.76 -20.43 3.27
N LYS A 224 -10.28 -21.65 3.57
CA LYS A 224 -10.95 -22.90 3.17
C LYS A 224 -12.38 -22.98 3.71
N ARG A 225 -12.64 -22.56 4.95
CA ARG A 225 -13.97 -22.62 5.58
C ARG A 225 -14.92 -21.67 4.87
N ALA A 226 -14.44 -20.47 4.49
CA ALA A 226 -15.22 -19.53 3.70
C ALA A 226 -15.58 -20.12 2.32
N ILE A 227 -14.64 -20.78 1.64
CA ILE A 227 -14.89 -21.41 0.35
C ILE A 227 -15.93 -22.54 0.45
N VAL A 228 -15.80 -23.42 1.45
CA VAL A 228 -16.78 -24.49 1.71
C VAL A 228 -18.17 -23.89 1.94
N GLN A 229 -18.30 -22.91 2.83
CA GLN A 229 -19.58 -22.26 3.10
C GLN A 229 -20.18 -21.57 1.86
N TYR A 230 -19.34 -20.97 1.01
CA TYR A 230 -19.80 -20.38 -0.26
C TYR A 230 -20.27 -21.42 -1.27
N ASN A 231 -19.67 -22.61 -1.26
CA ASN A 231 -20.09 -23.73 -2.10
C ASN A 231 -21.42 -24.30 -1.62
N ASP A 232 -21.63 -24.47 -0.31
CA ASP A 232 -22.91 -24.91 0.25
C ASP A 232 -24.06 -23.95 -0.12
N LEU A 233 -23.80 -22.64 -0.04
CA LEU A 233 -24.76 -21.61 -0.46
C LEU A 233 -25.02 -21.65 -1.98
N ARG A 234 -24.01 -21.96 -2.79
CA ARG A 234 -24.19 -22.14 -4.24
C ARG A 234 -25.04 -23.36 -4.54
N GLU A 235 -24.77 -24.50 -3.94
CA GLU A 235 -25.55 -25.72 -4.15
C GLU A 235 -27.03 -25.50 -3.82
N ARG A 236 -27.30 -24.84 -2.68
CA ARG A 236 -28.67 -24.61 -2.22
C ARG A 236 -29.46 -23.59 -3.04
N TYR A 237 -28.82 -22.52 -3.51
CA TYR A 237 -29.52 -21.37 -4.10
C TYR A 237 -29.17 -21.11 -5.57
N ARG A 238 -28.08 -21.69 -6.09
CA ARG A 238 -27.53 -21.48 -7.45
C ARG A 238 -26.80 -22.74 -7.97
N PRO A 239 -27.50 -23.89 -8.10
CA PRO A 239 -26.89 -25.13 -8.59
C PRO A 239 -26.40 -25.03 -10.04
N ASP A 240 -26.82 -24.00 -10.78
CA ASP A 240 -26.35 -23.68 -12.12
C ASP A 240 -24.89 -23.19 -12.17
N LEU A 241 -24.30 -22.80 -11.03
CA LEU A 241 -22.91 -22.38 -10.95
C LEU A 241 -22.01 -23.49 -10.43
N LEU A 242 -20.87 -23.69 -11.09
CA LEU A 242 -19.84 -24.60 -10.60
C LEU A 242 -19.33 -24.17 -9.20
N PRO A 243 -19.05 -25.13 -8.31
CA PRO A 243 -18.44 -24.83 -7.02
C PRO A 243 -17.04 -24.25 -7.21
N TYR A 244 -16.60 -23.42 -6.27
CA TYR A 244 -15.21 -23.00 -6.22
C TYR A 244 -14.33 -24.21 -5.91
N ALA A 245 -13.22 -24.35 -6.65
CA ALA A 245 -12.19 -25.31 -6.28
C ALA A 245 -11.63 -24.96 -4.90
N LEU A 246 -11.31 -25.99 -4.11
CA LEU A 246 -10.66 -25.76 -2.82
C LEU A 246 -9.25 -25.21 -3.06
N PRO A 247 -8.83 -24.17 -2.31
CA PRO A 247 -7.53 -23.55 -2.51
C PRO A 247 -6.43 -24.59 -2.25
N ILE A 248 -5.50 -24.71 -3.21
CA ILE A 248 -4.35 -25.61 -3.09
C ILE A 248 -3.38 -24.99 -2.10
N HIS A 249 -3.07 -25.71 -1.01
CA HIS A 249 -2.06 -25.27 -0.06
C HIS A 249 -0.67 -25.48 -0.67
N ARG A 250 -0.13 -24.44 -1.29
CA ARG A 250 1.24 -24.46 -1.81
C ARG A 250 2.22 -24.37 -0.64
N LYS A 251 3.16 -25.31 -0.53
CA LYS A 251 4.18 -25.31 0.53
C LYS A 251 5.26 -24.28 0.21
N ARG A 252 5.55 -23.42 1.18
CA ARG A 252 6.63 -22.44 1.12
C ARG A 252 7.99 -23.14 1.09
N ASP A 253 8.88 -22.71 0.19
CA ASP A 253 10.29 -23.00 0.33
C ASP A 253 10.85 -22.25 1.54
N LYS A 254 11.36 -23.00 2.54
CA LYS A 254 11.91 -22.44 3.77
C LYS A 254 13.19 -21.64 3.53
N ASN A 255 13.85 -21.84 2.39
CA ASN A 255 15.07 -21.14 2.03
C ASN A 255 14.80 -19.77 1.38
N TYR A 256 13.56 -19.48 0.98
CA TYR A 256 13.19 -18.18 0.43
C TYR A 256 13.04 -17.13 1.54
N VAL A 257 14.03 -16.23 1.61
CA VAL A 257 14.05 -15.06 2.50
C VAL A 257 13.64 -13.84 1.69
N GLU A 258 12.39 -13.44 1.87
CA GLU A 258 11.91 -12.17 1.32
C GLU A 258 12.65 -11.00 1.98
N GLN A 259 13.22 -10.11 1.16
CA GLN A 259 13.88 -8.90 1.63
C GLN A 259 12.81 -7.92 2.14
N ARG A 260 12.90 -7.54 3.43
CA ARG A 260 12.07 -6.47 3.99
C ARG A 260 12.35 -5.16 3.25
N TRP A 261 11.43 -4.21 3.33
CA TRP A 261 11.73 -2.80 3.09
C TRP A 261 12.73 -2.33 4.15
N MET A 262 14.00 -2.68 3.98
CA MET A 262 15.11 -2.24 4.79
C MET A 262 15.90 -1.26 3.96
N VAL A 263 16.04 -0.03 4.43
CA VAL A 263 17.01 0.87 3.82
C VAL A 263 18.39 0.27 4.04
N LEU A 264 18.97 -0.29 2.97
CA LEU A 264 20.32 -0.85 3.02
C LEU A 264 21.28 0.25 3.46
N ARG A 265 22.21 -0.08 4.35
CA ARG A 265 23.21 0.87 4.84
C ARG A 265 23.97 1.55 3.71
N GLN A 266 24.30 0.81 2.66
CA GLN A 266 24.90 1.34 1.44
C GLN A 266 24.06 2.45 0.76
N ILE A 267 22.72 2.36 0.82
CA ILE A 267 21.82 3.39 0.28
C ILE A 267 21.82 4.64 1.17
N LEU A 268 21.91 4.47 2.50
CA LEU A 268 22.06 5.58 3.45
C LEU A 268 23.41 6.27 3.26
N ASP A 269 24.49 5.50 3.15
CA ASP A 269 25.84 6.03 2.98
C ASP A 269 25.93 6.87 1.69
N VAL A 270 25.35 6.39 0.57
CA VAL A 270 25.27 7.16 -0.70
C VAL A 270 24.31 8.34 -0.60
N GLN A 271 23.32 8.31 0.30
CA GLN A 271 22.44 9.46 0.54
C GLN A 271 23.19 10.58 1.30
N GLU A 272 24.09 10.21 2.20
CA GLU A 272 24.90 11.14 2.99
C GLU A 272 26.08 11.70 2.18
N SER A 273 26.81 10.85 1.46
CA SER A 273 27.98 11.27 0.68
C SER A 273 27.63 11.84 -0.70
N ASN A 274 26.47 11.44 -1.24
CA ASN A 274 26.00 11.76 -2.59
C ASN A 274 26.91 11.22 -3.71
N ASP A 275 27.80 10.28 -3.40
CA ASP A 275 28.74 9.67 -4.33
C ASP A 275 28.10 8.52 -5.13
N PRO A 276 28.43 8.34 -6.41
CA PRO A 276 27.95 7.21 -7.20
C PRO A 276 28.47 5.87 -6.65
N LEU A 277 27.63 4.83 -6.72
CA LEU A 277 28.05 3.47 -6.38
C LEU A 277 28.66 2.78 -7.61
N ASP A 278 29.88 2.27 -7.47
CA ASP A 278 30.63 1.66 -8.59
C ASP A 278 30.06 0.29 -9.03
N ASP A 279 29.44 -0.47 -8.11
CA ASP A 279 28.87 -1.78 -8.41
C ASP A 279 27.47 -1.96 -7.80
N LEU A 280 26.45 -1.49 -8.54
CA LEU A 280 25.05 -1.71 -8.18
C LEU A 280 24.67 -3.20 -8.16
N ALA A 281 25.40 -4.11 -8.82
CA ALA A 281 25.05 -5.53 -8.84
C ALA A 281 25.25 -6.24 -7.49
N ASN A 282 26.07 -5.66 -6.59
CA ASN A 282 26.30 -6.18 -5.24
C ASN A 282 25.21 -5.79 -4.22
N ILE A 283 24.25 -4.95 -4.60
CA ILE A 283 23.08 -4.68 -3.76
C ILE A 283 22.22 -5.96 -3.76
N ARG A 284 22.11 -6.63 -2.61
CA ARG A 284 21.36 -7.89 -2.47
C ARG A 284 19.93 -7.70 -2.96
N GLY A 285 19.53 -8.47 -3.97
CA GLY A 285 18.27 -8.28 -4.69
C GLY A 285 18.41 -7.49 -6.00
N LEU A 286 19.60 -7.40 -6.62
CA LEU A 286 19.80 -7.07 -8.05
C LEU A 286 20.30 -8.26 -8.91
N ARG A 287 20.46 -9.45 -8.32
CA ARG A 287 20.80 -10.72 -8.98
C ARG A 287 19.64 -11.47 -9.66
N THR A 288 19.64 -11.54 -10.99
CA THR A 288 18.93 -12.41 -11.99
C THR A 288 18.00 -13.60 -11.63
N ASP A 289 17.60 -13.90 -10.40
CA ASP A 289 16.58 -14.92 -10.17
C ASP A 289 15.19 -14.41 -10.60
N GLN A 290 14.34 -15.30 -11.12
CA GLN A 290 13.06 -14.94 -11.73
C GLN A 290 11.97 -14.53 -10.71
N PHE A 291 12.35 -14.28 -9.46
CA PHE A 291 11.42 -14.01 -8.36
C PHE A 291 11.69 -12.66 -7.72
N SER A 292 10.89 -11.69 -8.16
CA SER A 292 10.26 -10.54 -7.47
C SER A 292 10.99 -9.68 -6.41
N SER A 293 12.04 -10.15 -5.73
CA SER A 293 12.83 -9.44 -4.72
C SER A 293 13.56 -8.20 -5.24
N PHE A 294 13.73 -8.09 -6.57
CA PHE A 294 14.30 -6.94 -7.29
C PHE A 294 13.49 -5.66 -7.17
N ALA A 295 12.17 -5.79 -7.08
CA ALA A 295 11.29 -4.64 -7.08
C ALA A 295 11.54 -3.82 -5.81
N ASN A 296 11.65 -4.43 -4.63
CA ASN A 296 11.90 -3.72 -3.38
C ASN A 296 13.20 -2.91 -3.39
N VAL A 297 14.30 -3.51 -3.83
CA VAL A 297 15.60 -2.82 -3.89
C VAL A 297 15.56 -1.69 -4.90
N THR A 298 15.06 -1.96 -6.11
CA THR A 298 14.93 -0.95 -7.16
C THR A 298 14.04 0.21 -6.71
N LEU A 299 12.91 -0.08 -6.05
CA LEU A 299 12.02 0.94 -5.50
C LEU A 299 12.68 1.75 -4.40
N GLN A 300 13.40 1.12 -3.47
CA GLN A 300 14.15 1.83 -2.44
C GLN A 300 15.17 2.79 -3.08
N LEU A 301 15.92 2.33 -4.07
CA LEU A 301 16.88 3.17 -4.81
C LEU A 301 16.18 4.33 -5.54
N LEU A 302 15.04 4.06 -6.19
CA LEU A 302 14.26 5.08 -6.89
C LEU A 302 13.63 6.09 -5.93
N VAL A 303 13.14 5.66 -4.77
CA VAL A 303 12.47 6.50 -3.77
C VAL A 303 13.48 7.32 -2.98
N LEU A 304 14.51 6.67 -2.45
CA LEU A 304 15.34 7.24 -1.39
C LEU A 304 16.49 8.10 -1.89
N ASN A 305 17.08 7.77 -3.05
CA ASN A 305 18.34 8.39 -3.46
C ASN A 305 18.31 8.94 -4.90
N LYS A 306 18.64 10.23 -5.05
CA LYS A 306 18.58 10.92 -6.35
C LYS A 306 19.74 10.53 -7.28
N THR A 307 20.91 10.24 -6.71
CA THR A 307 22.14 9.85 -7.42
C THR A 307 22.03 8.42 -7.94
N LEU A 308 21.64 7.46 -7.10
CA LEU A 308 21.40 6.07 -7.50
C LEU A 308 20.26 5.96 -8.51
N ARG A 309 19.21 6.78 -8.39
CA ARG A 309 18.16 6.90 -9.42
C ARG A 309 18.75 7.34 -10.77
N GLY A 310 19.67 8.29 -10.77
CA GLY A 310 20.39 8.72 -11.96
C GLY A 310 21.22 7.59 -12.59
N GLN A 311 21.85 6.76 -11.76
CA GLN A 311 22.61 5.60 -12.21
C GLN A 311 21.70 4.49 -12.76
N LEU A 312 20.60 4.15 -12.08
CA LEU A 312 19.60 3.18 -12.55
C LEU A 312 19.00 3.55 -13.91
N ARG A 313 18.76 4.85 -14.16
CA ARG A 313 18.28 5.34 -15.46
C ARG A 313 19.27 5.10 -16.60
N LYS A 314 20.56 4.96 -16.32
CA LYS A 314 21.59 4.69 -17.34
C LYS A 314 21.75 3.19 -17.61
N LEU A 315 21.36 2.33 -16.67
CA LEU A 315 21.43 0.87 -16.76
C LEU A 315 20.24 0.24 -17.51
N SER A 316 19.25 1.03 -17.92
CA SER A 316 17.91 0.56 -18.31
C SER A 316 17.78 -0.14 -19.67
N ASN A 317 18.86 -0.43 -20.39
CA ASN A 317 18.76 -1.12 -21.69
C ASN A 317 19.11 -2.61 -21.67
N GLU A 318 19.85 -3.14 -20.68
CA GLU A 318 20.32 -4.53 -20.77
C GLU A 318 20.20 -5.39 -19.49
N HIS A 319 20.08 -4.80 -18.30
CA HIS A 319 20.24 -5.56 -17.05
C HIS A 319 19.00 -5.65 -16.16
N ILE A 320 18.10 -4.66 -16.17
CA ILE A 320 16.92 -4.65 -15.28
C ILE A 320 15.76 -5.47 -15.89
N LEU A 321 15.70 -5.58 -17.22
CA LEU A 321 14.61 -6.26 -17.95
C LEU A 321 14.77 -7.78 -18.06
N LYS A 322 15.93 -8.35 -17.70
CA LYS A 322 16.20 -9.81 -17.78
C LYS A 322 15.47 -10.65 -16.72
N VAL A 323 14.67 -10.04 -15.85
CA VAL A 323 13.92 -10.74 -14.78
C VAL A 323 12.41 -10.82 -15.06
N ILE A 324 11.97 -10.37 -16.24
CA ILE A 324 10.67 -10.77 -16.80
C ILE A 324 11.00 -11.92 -17.76
N PRO A 325 10.43 -13.12 -17.61
CA PRO A 325 10.58 -14.14 -18.64
C PRO A 325 9.83 -13.64 -19.87
N ILE A 326 10.53 -12.94 -20.75
CA ILE A 326 10.00 -12.66 -22.07
C ILE A 326 10.49 -13.79 -22.98
N TYR A 327 9.57 -14.69 -23.29
CA TYR A 327 9.56 -15.36 -24.59
C TYR A 327 9.55 -14.26 -25.65
N TRP A 328 10.69 -14.02 -26.29
CA TRP A 328 10.76 -13.34 -27.58
C TRP A 328 11.19 -14.39 -28.59
N ASP A 329 10.26 -14.83 -29.44
CA ASP A 329 10.61 -15.32 -30.78
C ASP A 329 10.10 -14.27 -31.77
N GLU A 330 11.06 -13.79 -32.58
CA GLU A 330 11.04 -12.97 -33.81
C GLU A 330 10.08 -11.76 -33.96
#